data_AF-A0A8K1C7L0-F1
#
_entry.id   AF-A0A8K1C7L0-F1
#
_cell.length_a   1.000
_cell.length_b   1.000
_cell.length_c   1.000
_cell.angle_alpha   90.00
_cell.angle_beta   90.00
_cell.angle_gamma   90.00
#
_symmetry.space_group_name_H-M   'P 1'
#
loop_
_entity.id
_entity.type
_entity.pdbx_description
1 polymer ?
#
loop_
_entity_poly.entity_id
_entity_poly.type
_entity_poly.pdbx_seq_one_letter_code
_entity_poly.pdbx_strand_id
1 'polypeptide(L)'
;MSHQHDTFHDDGPPIVQLQAAVKALDEYVHHVVPPSSVPTPPPQPPPSTPSRLSPIQLFARQEFVNARWKDLSKAHIAVCGLGGIGALAAESLVRAGVGRIFLVDHARVDLSALAEMTFRPEDVGCSRTQALRLRLRSLNASTDVDSFTADFTNTWDLRELRKKLKISSVVQPSQTPSTPGDASSFGLFEALTQKRPYDALLCCVDSEEAQLALNQICLELSLPLLVASLSPCNTRISVRMVLPGHTCCLECIQCAEKDRGDTVDTHVMDEVAKSLARAFPASLPHVELLAGGLLAQSTLRFLLEVGDVVPFIAMNVLTMEMDSFSFPPHPACRNEICNQRQAELRPPQ
;
A
#
# COMPACT_ATOMS: atom_id res chain seq x y z
N MET A 1 -35.11 4.80 59.25
CA MET A 1 -33.65 4.69 59.03
C MET A 1 -33.43 5.06 57.57
N SER A 2 -32.92 6.26 57.33
CA SER A 2 -32.89 6.95 56.04
C SER A 2 -31.73 6.48 55.17
N HIS A 3 -32.03 6.23 53.90
CA HIS A 3 -31.08 5.97 52.82
C HIS A 3 -30.09 7.15 52.65
N GLN A 4 -28.79 6.86 52.60
CA GLN A 4 -27.77 7.79 52.12
C GLN A 4 -27.29 7.34 50.74
N HIS A 5 -27.34 8.30 49.82
CA HIS A 5 -26.82 8.24 48.46
C HIS A 5 -25.29 8.21 48.48
N ASP A 6 -24.67 7.24 47.79
CA ASP A 6 -23.27 7.34 47.39
C ASP A 6 -23.16 8.34 46.24
N THR A 7 -22.59 9.50 46.56
CA THR A 7 -22.19 10.53 45.60
C THR A 7 -20.90 10.10 44.91
N PHE A 8 -20.95 9.86 43.60
CA PHE A 8 -19.77 9.82 42.75
C PHE A 8 -19.01 11.15 42.90
N HIS A 9 -17.76 11.08 43.36
CA HIS A 9 -16.86 12.23 43.30
C HIS A 9 -16.50 12.50 41.84
N ASP A 10 -16.89 13.68 41.38
CA ASP A 10 -16.60 14.30 40.10
C ASP A 10 -15.12 14.71 40.06
N ASP A 11 -14.23 13.75 39.77
CA ASP A 11 -12.87 14.05 39.36
C ASP A 11 -12.92 14.60 37.92
N GLY A 12 -12.74 15.92 37.80
CA GLY A 12 -12.85 16.68 36.54
C GLY A 12 -12.01 16.13 35.37
N PRO A 13 -12.28 16.61 34.14
CA PRO A 13 -11.94 15.88 32.92
C PRO A 13 -10.42 15.70 32.74
N PRO A 14 -9.98 14.61 32.07
CA PRO A 14 -8.57 14.24 31.84
C PRO A 14 -7.71 15.32 31.14
N ILE A 15 -8.34 16.37 30.62
CA ILE A 15 -7.70 17.53 29.99
C ILE A 15 -6.93 18.39 31.00
N VAL A 16 -7.42 18.55 32.23
CA VAL A 16 -6.75 19.41 33.24
C VAL A 16 -5.44 18.76 33.71
N GLN A 17 -5.44 17.43 33.86
CA GLN A 17 -4.25 16.66 34.22
C GLN A 17 -3.21 16.66 33.08
N LEU A 18 -3.65 16.61 31.83
CA LEU A 18 -2.78 16.75 30.65
C LEU A 18 -2.16 18.16 30.55
N GLN A 19 -2.92 19.21 30.82
CA GLN A 19 -2.41 20.58 30.81
C GLN A 19 -1.38 20.82 31.92
N ALA A 20 -1.60 20.23 33.11
CA ALA A 20 -0.64 20.26 34.19
C ALA A 20 0.66 19.50 33.83
N ALA A 21 0.54 18.34 33.17
CA ALA A 21 1.70 17.57 32.73
C ALA A 21 2.53 18.28 31.64
N VAL A 22 1.87 18.95 30.68
CA VAL A 22 2.54 19.76 29.64
C VAL A 22 3.28 20.94 30.28
N LYS A 23 2.64 21.62 31.25
CA LYS A 23 3.25 22.75 31.95
C LYS A 23 4.45 22.34 32.81
N ALA A 24 4.37 21.18 33.47
CA ALA A 24 5.48 20.60 34.22
C ALA A 24 6.65 20.20 33.30
N LEU A 25 6.38 19.77 32.07
CA LEU A 25 7.40 19.48 31.06
C LEU A 25 8.10 20.76 30.59
N ASP A 26 7.35 21.84 30.35
CA ASP A 26 7.88 23.15 29.95
C ASP A 26 8.77 23.75 31.05
N GLU A 27 8.35 23.66 32.31
CA GLU A 27 9.14 24.10 33.47
C GLU A 27 10.43 23.26 33.62
N TYR A 28 10.37 21.95 33.37
CA TYR A 28 11.56 21.08 33.40
C TYR A 28 12.56 21.43 32.28
N VAL A 29 12.09 21.69 31.06
CA VAL A 29 12.94 22.09 29.92
C VAL A 29 13.66 23.42 30.20
N HIS A 30 12.99 24.36 30.88
CA HIS A 30 13.57 25.65 31.24
C HIS A 30 14.53 25.61 32.45
N HIS A 31 14.39 24.64 33.35
CA HIS A 31 15.23 24.55 34.55
C HIS A 31 16.46 23.64 34.41
N VAL A 32 16.48 22.69 33.45
CA VAL A 32 17.59 21.73 33.30
C VAL A 32 18.67 22.19 32.32
N VAL A 33 18.42 23.21 31.49
CA VAL A 33 19.41 23.73 30.53
C VAL A 33 19.74 25.20 30.84
N PRO A 34 20.83 25.50 31.58
CA PRO A 34 21.31 26.87 31.68
C PRO A 34 21.75 27.36 30.29
N PRO A 35 21.49 28.62 29.91
CA PRO A 35 21.97 29.19 28.66
C PRO A 35 23.45 29.53 28.81
N SER A 36 24.33 28.53 28.72
CA SER A 36 25.78 28.76 28.64
C SER A 36 26.41 28.01 27.47
N SER A 37 26.81 28.81 26.48
CA SER A 37 27.78 28.55 25.42
C SER A 37 27.53 27.30 24.56
N VAL A 38 26.55 27.36 23.66
CA VAL A 38 26.66 26.60 22.41
C VAL A 38 27.74 27.31 21.59
N PRO A 39 28.92 26.70 21.34
CA PRO A 39 29.87 27.28 20.40
C PRO A 39 29.16 27.44 19.05
N THR A 40 29.21 28.64 18.49
CA THR A 40 28.69 28.89 17.14
C THR A 40 29.34 27.86 16.22
N PRO A 41 28.56 27.01 15.52
CA PRO A 41 29.15 26.10 14.56
C PRO A 41 29.93 26.95 13.55
N PRO A 42 31.15 26.52 13.14
CA PRO A 42 31.89 27.24 12.12
C PRO A 42 30.96 27.46 10.90
N PRO A 43 31.07 28.61 10.21
CA PRO A 43 30.22 28.91 9.08
C PRO A 43 30.25 27.72 8.12
N GLN A 44 29.10 27.03 8.00
CA GLN A 44 29.01 25.92 7.07
C GLN A 44 29.26 26.51 5.68
N PRO A 45 30.11 25.85 4.86
CA PRO A 45 30.23 26.25 3.47
C PRO A 45 28.81 26.32 2.87
N PRO A 46 28.53 27.27 1.96
CA PRO A 46 27.23 27.33 1.30
C PRO A 46 26.89 25.92 0.82
N PRO A 47 25.65 25.42 1.04
CA PRO A 47 25.31 24.05 0.72
C PRO A 47 25.73 23.81 -0.72
N SER A 48 26.78 23.01 -0.90
CA SER A 48 27.20 22.55 -2.21
C SER A 48 25.95 21.95 -2.81
N THR A 49 25.49 22.48 -3.95
CA THR A 49 24.35 21.92 -4.67
C THR A 49 24.54 20.42 -4.66
N PRO A 50 23.69 19.63 -3.97
CA PRO A 50 24.02 18.24 -3.70
C PRO A 50 24.17 17.55 -5.05
N SER A 51 25.41 17.24 -5.40
CA SER A 51 25.73 16.38 -6.52
C SER A 51 25.00 15.08 -6.25
N ARG A 52 24.01 14.75 -7.11
CA ARG A 52 23.17 13.53 -7.06
C ARG A 52 23.38 12.72 -5.79
N LEU A 53 22.56 12.95 -4.76
CA LEU A 53 22.56 12.14 -3.55
C LEU A 53 22.57 10.67 -3.99
N SER A 54 23.58 9.91 -3.55
CA SER A 54 23.59 8.48 -3.85
C SER A 54 22.36 7.87 -3.18
N PRO A 55 21.74 6.81 -3.75
CA PRO A 55 20.58 6.17 -3.13
C PRO A 55 20.82 5.89 -1.64
N ILE A 56 22.02 5.44 -1.30
CA ILE A 56 22.47 5.16 0.07
C ILE A 56 22.34 6.37 1.02
N GLN A 57 22.57 7.60 0.55
CA GLN A 57 22.49 8.81 1.39
C GLN A 57 21.05 9.24 1.71
N LEU A 58 20.08 9.00 0.82
CA LEU A 58 18.65 9.17 1.13
C LEU A 58 18.19 8.20 2.24
N PHE A 59 18.88 7.06 2.35
CA PHE A 59 18.54 5.93 3.24
C PHE A 59 19.44 5.78 4.45
N ALA A 60 20.37 6.70 4.70
CA ALA A 60 21.29 6.62 5.83
C ALA A 60 20.60 6.59 7.21
N ARG A 61 19.31 6.95 7.29
CA ARG A 61 18.49 6.80 8.52
C ARG A 61 17.91 5.39 8.73
N GLN A 62 18.09 4.47 7.78
CA GLN A 62 17.47 3.13 7.76
C GLN A 62 18.52 1.99 7.76
N GLU A 63 19.75 2.26 8.20
CA GLU A 63 20.92 1.35 8.16
C GLU A 63 20.72 -0.05 8.76
N PHE A 64 19.66 -0.27 9.55
CA PHE A 64 19.32 -1.56 10.12
C PHE A 64 18.85 -2.60 9.06
N VAL A 65 18.46 -2.18 7.84
CA VAL A 65 17.89 -3.04 6.77
C VAL A 65 18.91 -3.34 5.64
N ASN A 66 20.19 -3.09 5.87
CA ASN A 66 21.22 -2.95 4.82
C ASN A 66 21.50 -4.16 3.90
N ALA A 67 21.18 -5.40 4.30
CA ALA A 67 21.45 -6.57 3.44
C ALA A 67 20.41 -6.73 2.32
N ARG A 68 19.11 -6.57 2.63
CA ARG A 68 17.98 -6.78 1.70
C ARG A 68 17.54 -5.51 0.97
N TRP A 69 18.02 -4.34 1.39
CA TRP A 69 17.76 -3.09 0.66
C TRP A 69 18.32 -3.10 -0.78
N LYS A 70 19.43 -3.82 -1.00
CA LYS A 70 19.98 -4.06 -2.34
C LYS A 70 19.04 -4.87 -3.23
N ASP A 71 18.05 -5.54 -2.66
CA ASP A 71 17.03 -6.28 -3.40
C ASP A 71 15.83 -5.37 -3.70
N LEU A 72 15.50 -4.42 -2.82
CA LEU A 72 14.45 -3.43 -3.08
C LEU A 72 14.76 -2.53 -4.29
N SER A 73 16.04 -2.17 -4.49
CA SER A 73 16.46 -1.42 -5.69
C SER A 73 16.38 -2.22 -7.00
N LYS A 74 16.16 -3.54 -6.92
CA LYS A 74 15.85 -4.42 -8.07
C LYS A 74 14.35 -4.66 -8.20
N ALA A 75 13.56 -4.29 -7.19
CA ALA A 75 12.14 -4.55 -7.18
C ALA A 75 11.39 -3.65 -8.16
N HIS A 76 10.42 -4.23 -8.86
CA HIS A 76 9.60 -3.60 -9.87
C HIS A 76 8.12 -3.69 -9.48
N ILE A 77 7.47 -2.55 -9.28
CA ILE A 77 6.08 -2.48 -8.79
C ILE A 77 5.19 -1.75 -9.78
N ALA A 78 4.03 -2.32 -10.07
CA ALA A 78 2.96 -1.63 -10.81
C ALA A 78 1.94 -1.06 -9.83
N VAL A 79 1.46 0.17 -10.04
CA VAL A 79 0.42 0.80 -9.22
C VAL A 79 -0.74 1.21 -10.13
N CYS A 80 -1.90 0.61 -9.92
CA CYS A 80 -3.13 0.83 -10.67
C CYS A 80 -4.12 1.62 -9.84
N GLY A 81 -4.52 2.79 -10.34
CA GLY A 81 -5.30 3.79 -9.59
C GLY A 81 -4.36 4.72 -8.80
N LEU A 82 -4.36 6.00 -9.17
CA LEU A 82 -3.49 7.05 -8.66
C LEU A 82 -4.30 8.20 -8.04
N GLY A 83 -5.42 7.87 -7.39
CA GLY A 83 -6.02 8.75 -6.38
C GLY A 83 -5.20 8.75 -5.09
N GLY A 84 -5.78 9.24 -4.00
CA GLY A 84 -5.05 9.47 -2.75
C GLY A 84 -4.25 8.27 -2.23
N ILE A 85 -4.86 7.08 -2.18
CA ILE A 85 -4.21 5.85 -1.69
C ILE A 85 -3.02 5.45 -2.57
N GLY A 86 -3.26 5.28 -3.86
CA GLY A 86 -2.26 4.76 -4.79
C GLY A 86 -1.11 5.73 -5.00
N ALA A 87 -1.40 7.03 -5.04
CA ALA A 87 -0.39 8.06 -5.17
C ALA A 87 0.52 8.13 -3.92
N LEU A 88 -0.05 8.00 -2.71
CA LEU A 88 0.71 7.94 -1.46
C LEU A 88 1.51 6.65 -1.30
N ALA A 89 0.95 5.51 -1.72
CA ALA A 89 1.68 4.24 -1.72
C ALA A 89 2.87 4.30 -2.70
N ALA A 90 2.67 4.85 -3.89
CA ALA A 90 3.72 5.05 -4.88
C ALA A 90 4.82 5.98 -4.36
N GLU A 91 4.45 7.12 -3.77
CA GLU A 91 5.41 8.05 -3.15
C GLU A 91 6.20 7.38 -2.03
N SER A 92 5.54 6.60 -1.17
CA SER A 92 6.18 5.87 -0.08
C SER A 92 7.21 4.85 -0.57
N LEU A 93 6.87 4.09 -1.62
CA LEU A 93 7.78 3.09 -2.22
C LEU A 93 8.96 3.71 -2.96
N VAL A 94 8.74 4.80 -3.70
CA VAL A 94 9.81 5.57 -4.35
C VAL A 94 10.74 6.17 -3.31
N ARG A 95 10.16 6.73 -2.25
CA ARG A 95 10.92 7.22 -1.10
C ARG A 95 11.67 6.12 -0.40
N ALA A 96 11.18 4.87 -0.40
CA ALA A 96 11.87 3.67 0.10
C ALA A 96 12.87 3.06 -0.91
N GLY A 97 13.05 3.64 -2.10
CA GLY A 97 14.11 3.21 -3.00
C GLY A 97 13.80 1.95 -3.80
N VAL A 98 12.51 1.71 -4.09
CA VAL A 98 12.11 0.73 -5.11
C VAL A 98 12.83 1.00 -6.43
N GLY A 99 13.28 -0.05 -7.12
CA GLY A 99 14.03 0.06 -8.38
C GLY A 99 13.22 0.67 -9.50
N ARG A 100 11.98 0.18 -9.69
CA ARG A 100 11.08 0.63 -10.74
C ARG A 100 9.64 0.71 -10.26
N ILE A 101 8.94 1.76 -10.69
CA ILE A 101 7.50 1.90 -10.49
C ILE A 101 6.79 2.20 -11.81
N PHE A 102 5.72 1.46 -12.09
CA PHE A 102 4.90 1.59 -13.28
C PHE A 102 3.49 2.07 -12.90
N LEU A 103 3.18 3.32 -13.23
CA LEU A 103 1.97 4.01 -12.81
C LEU A 103 0.86 3.86 -13.85
N VAL A 104 -0.34 3.45 -13.43
CA VAL A 104 -1.48 3.22 -14.33
C VAL A 104 -2.73 3.92 -13.83
N ASP A 105 -3.25 4.87 -14.62
CA ASP A 105 -4.50 5.59 -14.36
C ASP A 105 -5.01 6.25 -15.66
N HIS A 106 -6.32 6.40 -15.84
CA HIS A 106 -6.91 7.13 -16.96
C HIS A 106 -7.32 8.57 -16.62
N ALA A 107 -7.47 8.88 -15.33
CA ALA A 107 -8.00 10.15 -14.87
C ALA A 107 -7.00 11.31 -15.02
N ARG A 108 -7.58 12.50 -15.08
CA ARG A 108 -6.87 13.78 -14.96
C ARG A 108 -7.00 14.30 -13.53
N VAL A 109 -6.09 15.20 -13.15
CA VAL A 109 -6.17 15.90 -11.89
C VAL A 109 -7.30 16.92 -11.98
N ASP A 110 -8.29 16.80 -11.10
CA ASP A 110 -9.37 17.77 -10.94
C ASP A 110 -9.15 18.61 -9.67
N LEU A 111 -10.01 19.58 -9.41
CA LEU A 111 -9.91 20.42 -8.21
C LEU A 111 -10.16 19.63 -6.93
N SER A 112 -11.03 18.61 -6.96
CA SER A 112 -11.29 17.73 -5.82
C SER A 112 -10.05 16.93 -5.41
N ALA A 113 -9.20 16.53 -6.36
CA ALA A 113 -7.96 15.83 -6.10
C ALA A 113 -6.93 16.68 -5.32
N LEU A 114 -7.12 18.00 -5.21
CA LEU A 114 -6.28 18.85 -4.35
C LEU A 114 -6.56 18.66 -2.86
N ALA A 115 -7.71 18.07 -2.51
CA ALA A 115 -7.97 17.62 -1.15
C ALA A 115 -7.17 16.35 -0.80
N GLU A 116 -6.67 15.63 -1.80
CA GLU A 116 -5.73 14.51 -1.64
C GLU A 116 -4.31 15.06 -1.41
N MET A 117 -3.46 14.35 -0.65
CA MET A 117 -2.15 14.88 -0.26
C MET A 117 -1.08 14.92 -1.36
N THR A 118 -1.38 14.42 -2.57
CA THR A 118 -0.32 14.17 -3.56
C THR A 118 -0.24 15.19 -4.69
N PHE A 119 -1.38 15.72 -5.14
CA PHE A 119 -1.45 16.66 -6.27
C PHE A 119 -1.37 18.12 -5.83
N ARG A 120 -0.88 18.98 -6.73
CA ARG A 120 -0.75 20.43 -6.49
C ARG A 120 -1.70 21.22 -7.39
N PRO A 121 -2.03 22.49 -7.04
CA PRO A 121 -2.86 23.34 -7.88
C PRO A 121 -2.35 23.45 -9.33
N GLU A 122 -1.04 23.41 -9.53
CA GLU A 122 -0.42 23.45 -10.86
C GLU A 122 -0.65 22.19 -11.70
N ASP A 123 -1.00 21.07 -11.06
CA ASP A 123 -1.23 19.79 -11.74
C ASP A 123 -2.64 19.69 -12.35
N VAL A 124 -3.56 20.59 -11.99
CA VAL A 124 -4.97 20.55 -12.43
C VAL A 124 -5.06 20.53 -13.96
N GLY A 125 -5.84 19.57 -14.48
CA GLY A 125 -6.00 19.32 -15.91
C GLY A 125 -4.94 18.41 -16.52
N CYS A 126 -3.81 18.16 -15.85
CA CYS A 126 -2.81 17.18 -16.30
C CYS A 126 -3.31 15.74 -16.09
N SER A 127 -2.73 14.78 -16.81
CA SER A 127 -2.94 13.36 -16.48
C SER A 127 -2.37 13.07 -15.10
N ARG A 128 -3.13 12.35 -14.24
CA ARG A 128 -2.64 11.91 -12.92
C ARG A 128 -1.33 11.15 -13.03
N THR A 129 -1.23 10.28 -14.05
CA THR A 129 -0.02 9.52 -14.32
C THR A 129 1.20 10.40 -14.62
N GLN A 130 1.02 11.48 -15.38
CA GLN A 130 2.11 12.38 -15.77
C GLN A 130 2.53 13.28 -14.61
N ALA A 131 1.56 13.89 -13.92
CA ALA A 131 1.82 14.73 -12.76
C ALA A 131 2.58 13.95 -11.68
N LEU A 132 2.08 12.76 -11.33
CA LEU A 132 2.72 11.90 -10.35
C LEU A 132 4.10 11.41 -10.82
N ARG A 133 4.26 11.03 -12.08
CA ARG A 133 5.56 10.62 -12.63
C ARG A 133 6.63 11.70 -12.46
N LEU A 134 6.32 12.96 -12.77
CA LEU A 134 7.24 14.08 -12.60
C LEU A 134 7.60 14.30 -11.13
N ARG A 135 6.59 14.27 -10.25
CA ARG A 135 6.78 14.37 -8.81
C ARG A 135 7.69 13.26 -8.27
N LEU A 136 7.39 12.00 -8.54
CA LEU A 136 8.15 10.85 -8.04
C LEU A 136 9.62 10.88 -8.52
N ARG A 137 9.86 11.24 -9.78
CA ARG A 137 11.24 11.41 -10.30
C ARG A 137 12.02 12.51 -9.60
N SER A 138 11.35 13.57 -9.14
CA SER A 138 11.99 14.64 -8.37
C SER A 138 12.33 14.21 -6.93
N LEU A 139 11.59 13.26 -6.38
CA LEU A 139 11.81 12.73 -5.03
C LEU A 139 12.97 11.75 -4.98
N ASN A 140 13.07 10.85 -5.97
CA ASN A 140 14.15 9.89 -6.05
C ASN A 140 14.54 9.60 -7.51
N ALA A 141 15.65 10.21 -7.95
CA ALA A 141 16.15 10.07 -9.31
C ALA A 141 16.72 8.67 -9.64
N SER A 142 16.91 7.80 -8.64
CA SER A 142 17.38 6.43 -8.88
C SER A 142 16.27 5.44 -9.19
N THR A 143 15.02 5.78 -8.88
CA THR A 143 13.87 4.95 -9.22
C THR A 143 13.46 5.21 -10.66
N ASP A 144 13.38 4.15 -11.46
CA ASP A 144 12.79 4.24 -12.80
C ASP A 144 11.28 4.37 -12.69
N VAL A 145 10.75 5.54 -13.08
CA VAL A 145 9.31 5.82 -13.04
C VAL A 145 8.78 5.86 -14.48
N ASP A 146 7.93 4.90 -14.79
CA ASP A 146 7.17 4.80 -16.02
C ASP A 146 5.67 4.93 -15.76
N SER A 147 4.92 5.21 -16.82
CA SER A 147 3.48 5.41 -16.72
C SER A 147 2.73 4.93 -17.97
N PHE A 148 1.48 4.53 -17.78
CA PHE A 148 0.56 4.17 -18.85
C PHE A 148 -0.85 4.64 -18.52
N THR A 149 -1.47 5.32 -19.47
CA THR A 149 -2.86 5.75 -19.34
C THR A 149 -3.77 4.63 -19.79
N ALA A 150 -4.60 4.12 -18.89
CA ALA A 150 -5.47 2.98 -19.14
C ALA A 150 -6.75 3.07 -18.32
N ASP A 151 -7.89 2.92 -18.98
CA ASP A 151 -9.18 2.72 -18.34
C ASP A 151 -9.39 1.23 -18.05
N PHE A 152 -9.58 0.88 -16.78
CA PHE A 152 -9.72 -0.50 -16.34
C PHE A 152 -11.06 -1.14 -16.73
N THR A 153 -12.01 -0.36 -17.23
CA THR A 153 -13.27 -0.87 -17.83
C THR A 153 -13.12 -1.13 -19.33
N ASN A 154 -12.10 -0.56 -19.96
CA ASN A 154 -11.86 -0.69 -21.39
C ASN A 154 -11.06 -1.97 -21.70
N THR A 155 -11.68 -2.87 -22.47
CA THR A 155 -11.07 -4.17 -22.81
C THR A 155 -9.79 -4.07 -23.65
N TRP A 156 -9.63 -3.02 -24.46
CA TRP A 156 -8.40 -2.79 -25.22
C TRP A 156 -7.27 -2.32 -24.30
N ASP A 157 -7.57 -1.38 -23.39
CA ASP A 157 -6.60 -0.89 -22.42
C ASP A 157 -6.11 -2.01 -21.49
N LEU A 158 -7.02 -2.85 -20.99
CA LEU A 158 -6.66 -4.03 -20.18
C LEU A 158 -5.76 -5.01 -20.95
N ARG A 159 -6.01 -5.21 -22.24
CA ARG A 159 -5.19 -6.07 -23.10
C ARG A 159 -3.79 -5.49 -23.28
N GLU A 160 -3.68 -4.19 -23.49
CA GLU A 160 -2.38 -3.51 -23.61
C GLU A 160 -1.64 -3.45 -22.27
N LEU A 161 -2.36 -3.22 -21.17
CA LEU A 161 -1.82 -3.30 -19.81
C LEU A 161 -1.24 -4.70 -19.56
N ARG A 162 -1.97 -5.77 -19.87
CA ARG A 162 -1.48 -7.15 -19.75
C ARG A 162 -0.22 -7.38 -20.58
N LYS A 163 -0.15 -6.87 -21.81
CA LYS A 163 1.07 -6.96 -22.64
C LYS A 163 2.24 -6.22 -21.99
N LYS A 164 2.04 -4.99 -21.50
CA LYS A 164 3.09 -4.20 -20.84
C LYS A 164 3.56 -4.85 -19.55
N LEU A 165 2.65 -5.39 -18.75
CA LEU A 165 2.97 -6.16 -17.55
C LEU A 165 3.72 -7.45 -17.88
N LYS A 166 3.48 -8.08 -19.04
CA LYS A 166 4.21 -9.27 -19.50
C LYS A 166 5.58 -8.96 -20.11
N ILE A 167 5.71 -7.81 -20.80
CA ILE A 167 6.84 -7.45 -21.67
C ILE A 167 7.88 -6.57 -20.97
N SER A 168 7.83 -6.35 -19.65
CA SER A 168 8.87 -5.54 -18.97
C SER A 168 10.21 -6.27 -18.85
N SER A 169 10.90 -6.38 -19.98
CA SER A 169 12.32 -6.65 -20.11
C SER A 169 13.11 -5.42 -19.65
N VAL A 170 14.04 -5.64 -18.72
CA VAL A 170 15.40 -5.06 -18.51
C VAL A 170 15.67 -5.28 -17.00
N VAL A 171 16.50 -6.23 -16.56
CA VAL A 171 17.96 -6.34 -16.72
C VAL A 171 18.37 -7.82 -16.84
N GLN A 172 19.37 -8.13 -17.68
CA GLN A 172 19.96 -9.47 -17.74
C GLN A 172 20.63 -9.83 -16.40
N PRO A 173 20.40 -11.03 -15.83
CA PRO A 173 21.19 -11.49 -14.71
C PRO A 173 22.53 -11.99 -15.24
N SER A 174 23.59 -11.23 -14.96
CA SER A 174 24.91 -11.82 -14.78
C SER A 174 24.94 -12.53 -13.43
N GLN A 175 25.28 -13.82 -13.47
CA GLN A 175 25.74 -14.71 -12.38
C GLN A 175 24.78 -15.85 -12.01
N THR A 176 25.34 -17.05 -12.18
CA THR A 176 24.85 -18.41 -11.90
C THR A 176 24.68 -18.67 -10.41
N PRO A 177 23.68 -19.47 -9.96
CA PRO A 177 23.64 -19.96 -8.59
C PRO A 177 24.70 -21.05 -8.40
N SER A 178 25.59 -20.84 -7.44
CA SER A 178 26.50 -21.86 -6.93
C SER A 178 25.84 -22.62 -5.77
N THR A 179 25.89 -23.95 -5.89
CA THR A 179 25.72 -25.02 -4.88
C THR A 179 24.31 -25.37 -4.40
N PRO A 180 23.93 -26.68 -4.44
CA PRO A 180 22.72 -27.21 -3.85
C PRO A 180 22.96 -27.58 -2.37
N GLY A 181 22.17 -27.01 -1.46
CA GLY A 181 22.20 -27.34 -0.04
C GLY A 181 20.84 -27.08 0.61
N ASP A 182 20.34 -28.12 1.27
CA ASP A 182 19.25 -28.14 2.28
C ASP A 182 17.78 -28.07 1.78
N ALA A 183 17.28 -29.26 1.45
CA ALA A 183 15.93 -29.57 0.98
C ALA A 183 14.83 -29.61 2.08
N SER A 184 14.90 -28.78 3.13
CA SER A 184 13.92 -28.80 4.24
C SER A 184 13.15 -27.49 4.47
N SER A 185 13.39 -26.47 3.65
CA SER A 185 12.58 -25.25 3.59
C SER A 185 12.22 -24.91 2.14
N PHE A 186 11.58 -25.85 1.43
CA PHE A 186 10.97 -25.61 0.12
C PHE A 186 9.86 -24.56 0.28
N GLY A 187 10.26 -23.29 0.27
CA GLY A 187 9.44 -22.15 0.62
C GLY A 187 8.57 -21.70 -0.54
N LEU A 188 7.37 -21.24 -0.22
CA LEU A 188 6.46 -20.42 -1.05
C LEU A 188 7.18 -19.46 -2.01
N PHE A 189 8.35 -18.98 -1.59
CA PHE A 189 9.19 -17.99 -2.24
C PHE A 189 9.99 -18.53 -3.45
N GLU A 190 10.48 -19.77 -3.44
CA GLU A 190 11.24 -20.31 -4.58
C GLU A 190 10.34 -20.58 -5.80
N ALA A 191 9.04 -20.83 -5.55
CA ALA A 191 8.01 -20.88 -6.59
C ALA A 191 7.61 -19.49 -7.12
N LEU A 192 7.81 -18.41 -6.34
CA LEU A 192 7.52 -17.02 -6.72
C LEU A 192 8.70 -16.33 -7.42
N THR A 193 9.92 -16.85 -7.29
CA THR A 193 11.17 -16.26 -7.83
C THR A 193 11.48 -16.63 -9.30
N GLN A 194 10.57 -17.32 -10.00
CA GLN A 194 10.64 -17.36 -11.46
C GLN A 194 10.56 -15.93 -11.99
N LYS A 195 11.61 -15.48 -12.71
CA LYS A 195 11.81 -14.09 -13.19
C LYS A 195 10.53 -13.50 -13.80
N ARG A 196 9.77 -12.77 -12.98
CA ARG A 196 8.65 -11.94 -13.43
C ARG A 196 9.18 -10.54 -13.72
N PRO A 197 8.60 -9.84 -14.69
CA PRO A 197 8.96 -8.45 -14.99
C PRO A 197 8.59 -7.47 -13.86
N TYR A 198 7.60 -7.84 -13.05
CA TYR A 198 7.12 -7.11 -11.87
C TYR A 198 7.02 -8.09 -10.69
N ASP A 199 7.33 -7.61 -9.49
CA ASP A 199 7.28 -8.40 -8.26
C ASP A 199 5.90 -8.33 -7.59
N ALA A 200 5.20 -7.21 -7.74
CA ALA A 200 3.83 -7.05 -7.29
C ALA A 200 3.07 -5.97 -8.07
N LEU A 201 1.74 -6.09 -8.09
CA LEU A 201 0.81 -5.08 -8.55
C LEU A 201 0.00 -4.55 -7.36
N LEU A 202 -0.03 -3.23 -7.19
CA LEU A 202 -0.87 -2.54 -6.23
C LEU A 202 -2.15 -2.07 -6.93
N CYS A 203 -3.29 -2.43 -6.38
CA CYS A 203 -4.61 -2.09 -6.87
C CYS A 203 -5.28 -1.13 -5.88
N CYS A 204 -5.44 0.11 -6.32
CA CYS A 204 -6.02 1.22 -5.57
C CYS A 204 -7.18 1.85 -6.35
N VAL A 205 -7.85 1.06 -7.20
CA VAL A 205 -9.04 1.46 -7.95
C VAL A 205 -10.28 1.27 -7.08
N ASP A 206 -11.26 2.15 -7.27
CA ASP A 206 -12.51 2.23 -6.49
C ASP A 206 -13.67 1.39 -7.07
N SER A 207 -13.54 0.95 -8.33
CA SER A 207 -14.53 0.10 -8.98
C SER A 207 -14.24 -1.39 -8.77
N GLU A 208 -15.22 -2.13 -8.26
CA GLU A 208 -15.16 -3.59 -8.11
C GLU A 208 -14.88 -4.29 -9.45
N GLU A 209 -15.49 -3.81 -10.54
CA GLU A 209 -15.25 -4.33 -11.89
C GLU A 209 -13.76 -4.20 -12.28
N ALA A 210 -13.15 -3.04 -12.00
CA ALA A 210 -11.74 -2.80 -12.26
C ALA A 210 -10.84 -3.67 -11.36
N GLN A 211 -11.20 -3.85 -10.09
CA GLN A 211 -10.47 -4.75 -9.18
C GLN A 211 -10.49 -6.20 -9.68
N LEU A 212 -11.65 -6.69 -10.13
CA LEU A 212 -11.79 -8.04 -10.69
C LEU A 212 -11.02 -8.21 -12.01
N ALA A 213 -11.04 -7.20 -12.89
CA ALA A 213 -10.25 -7.20 -14.11
C ALA A 213 -8.73 -7.27 -13.84
N LEU A 214 -8.24 -6.51 -12.85
CA LEU A 214 -6.84 -6.57 -12.41
C LEU A 214 -6.52 -7.90 -11.74
N ASN A 215 -7.43 -8.45 -10.94
CA ASN A 215 -7.31 -9.78 -10.36
C ASN A 215 -7.15 -10.85 -11.44
N GLN A 216 -7.96 -10.80 -12.50
CA GLN A 216 -7.84 -11.70 -13.64
C GLN A 216 -6.45 -11.62 -14.30
N ILE A 217 -5.97 -10.41 -14.59
CA ILE A 217 -4.63 -10.21 -15.17
C ILE A 217 -3.53 -10.78 -14.25
N CYS A 218 -3.66 -10.56 -12.94
CA CYS A 218 -2.68 -11.04 -11.97
C CYS A 218 -2.68 -12.57 -11.86
N LEU A 219 -3.85 -13.22 -11.87
CA LEU A 219 -3.97 -14.69 -11.90
C LEU A 219 -3.35 -15.27 -13.18
N GLU A 220 -3.61 -14.65 -14.34
CA GLU A 220 -3.04 -15.07 -15.63
C GLU A 220 -1.53 -14.95 -15.69
N LEU A 221 -0.95 -13.90 -15.09
CA LEU A 221 0.49 -13.64 -15.06
C LEU A 221 1.19 -14.25 -13.83
N SER A 222 0.43 -14.93 -12.96
CA SER A 222 0.85 -15.36 -11.62
C SER A 222 1.43 -14.23 -10.78
N LEU A 223 1.05 -12.98 -11.01
CA LEU A 223 1.59 -11.81 -10.34
C LEU A 223 0.94 -11.63 -8.94
N PRO A 224 1.72 -11.38 -7.88
CA PRO A 224 1.18 -10.97 -6.58
C PRO A 224 0.39 -9.66 -6.71
N LEU A 225 -0.81 -9.64 -6.15
CA LEU A 225 -1.69 -8.49 -6.18
C LEU A 225 -1.97 -8.03 -4.75
N LEU A 226 -1.68 -6.77 -4.44
CA LEU A 226 -2.08 -6.15 -3.19
C LEU A 226 -3.18 -5.13 -3.46
N VAL A 227 -4.30 -5.25 -2.76
CA VAL A 227 -5.48 -4.41 -2.94
C VAL A 227 -5.70 -3.60 -1.69
N ALA A 228 -5.84 -2.28 -1.83
CA ALA A 228 -6.31 -1.42 -0.76
C ALA A 228 -7.71 -0.90 -1.11
N SER A 229 -8.65 -1.09 -0.19
CA SER A 229 -10.04 -0.65 -0.34
C SER A 229 -10.50 0.04 0.94
N LEU A 230 -11.31 1.09 0.77
CA LEU A 230 -12.03 1.76 1.85
C LEU A 230 -13.49 1.30 1.87
N SER A 231 -14.11 1.28 3.04
CA SER A 231 -15.57 1.19 3.13
C SER A 231 -16.21 2.45 2.54
N PRO A 232 -17.48 2.41 2.10
CA PRO A 232 -18.13 3.59 1.49
C PRO A 232 -18.08 4.86 2.34
N CYS A 233 -18.12 4.73 3.67
CA CYS A 233 -18.03 5.86 4.61
C CYS A 233 -16.60 6.11 5.12
N ASN A 234 -15.57 5.49 4.54
CA ASN A 234 -14.16 5.60 4.94
C ASN A 234 -13.88 5.27 6.42
N THR A 235 -14.76 4.47 7.04
CA THR A 235 -14.66 4.03 8.44
C THR A 235 -13.80 2.78 8.62
N ARG A 236 -13.56 2.04 7.54
CA ARG A 236 -12.75 0.82 7.54
C ARG A 236 -11.79 0.81 6.37
N ILE A 237 -10.52 0.54 6.66
CA ILE A 237 -9.49 0.29 5.66
C ILE A 237 -9.30 -1.22 5.57
N SER A 238 -9.17 -1.76 4.36
CA SER A 238 -8.72 -3.13 4.16
C SER A 238 -7.57 -3.19 3.17
N VAL A 239 -6.49 -3.87 3.54
CA VAL A 239 -5.37 -4.21 2.66
C VAL A 239 -5.31 -5.72 2.54
N ARG A 240 -5.38 -6.21 1.30
CA ARG A 240 -5.46 -7.64 0.99
C ARG A 240 -4.32 -8.01 0.05
N MET A 241 -3.74 -9.19 0.22
CA MET A 241 -2.71 -9.73 -0.65
C MET A 241 -3.21 -11.04 -1.26
N VAL A 242 -3.33 -11.02 -2.58
CA VAL A 242 -3.61 -12.17 -3.42
C VAL A 242 -2.28 -12.69 -3.94
N LEU A 243 -1.90 -13.87 -3.46
CA LEU A 243 -0.82 -14.69 -3.98
C LEU A 243 -1.50 -15.79 -4.80
N PRO A 244 -1.43 -15.74 -6.15
CA PRO A 244 -2.13 -16.70 -7.00
C PRO A 244 -1.86 -18.15 -6.58
N GLY A 245 -2.95 -18.86 -6.25
CA GLY A 245 -2.92 -20.26 -5.81
C GLY A 245 -2.61 -20.50 -4.31
N HIS A 246 -2.05 -19.51 -3.60
CA HIS A 246 -1.69 -19.64 -2.18
C HIS A 246 -2.67 -18.97 -1.23
N THR A 247 -3.21 -17.81 -1.62
CA THR A 247 -4.22 -17.08 -0.83
C THR A 247 -5.49 -16.88 -1.65
N CYS A 248 -6.60 -16.53 -0.98
CA CYS A 248 -7.85 -16.24 -1.67
C CYS A 248 -7.69 -15.11 -2.68
N CYS A 249 -8.14 -15.32 -3.93
CA CYS A 249 -8.30 -14.24 -4.89
C CYS A 249 -9.56 -13.42 -4.58
N LEU A 250 -9.78 -12.31 -5.28
CA LEU A 250 -10.95 -11.46 -5.04
C LEU A 250 -12.28 -12.20 -5.28
N GLU A 251 -12.34 -13.05 -6.30
CA GLU A 251 -13.53 -13.86 -6.59
C GLU A 251 -13.74 -15.01 -5.58
N CYS A 252 -12.69 -15.48 -4.89
CA CYS A 252 -12.85 -16.44 -3.79
C CYS A 252 -13.67 -15.85 -2.64
N ILE A 253 -13.51 -14.55 -2.36
CA ILE A 253 -14.23 -13.87 -1.29
C ILE A 253 -15.72 -13.78 -1.64
N GLN A 254 -16.04 -13.40 -2.89
CA GLN A 254 -17.41 -13.36 -3.38
C GLN A 254 -18.10 -14.73 -3.34
N CYS A 255 -17.36 -15.82 -3.61
CA CYS A 255 -17.87 -17.18 -3.42
C CYS A 255 -18.21 -17.45 -1.94
N ALA A 256 -17.29 -17.12 -1.02
CA ALA A 256 -17.49 -17.34 0.41
C ALA A 256 -18.66 -16.52 0.99
N GLU A 257 -18.90 -15.30 0.49
CA GLU A 257 -20.05 -14.47 0.88
C GLU A 257 -21.38 -15.09 0.42
N LYS A 258 -21.42 -15.63 -0.81
CA LYS A 258 -22.61 -16.35 -1.32
C LYS A 258 -22.90 -17.62 -0.54
N ASP A 259 -21.87 -18.40 -0.21
CA ASP A 259 -22.03 -19.65 0.53
C ASP A 259 -22.54 -19.43 1.95
N ARG A 260 -22.28 -18.26 2.55
CA ARG A 260 -22.83 -17.85 3.86
C ARG A 260 -24.29 -17.41 3.80
N GLY A 261 -24.85 -17.22 2.61
CA GLY A 261 -26.24 -16.78 2.44
C GLY A 261 -26.48 -15.31 2.73
N ASP A 262 -25.46 -14.44 2.67
CA ASP A 262 -25.55 -12.98 2.88
C ASP A 262 -26.25 -12.25 1.71
N THR A 263 -27.23 -12.88 1.07
CA THR A 263 -27.92 -12.36 -0.10
C THR A 263 -29.26 -11.74 0.32
N VAL A 264 -29.26 -10.40 0.45
CA VAL A 264 -30.27 -9.45 -0.08
C VAL A 264 -30.27 -8.15 0.75
N ASP A 265 -30.29 -8.21 2.08
CA ASP A 265 -30.46 -7.01 2.92
C ASP A 265 -29.18 -6.17 3.11
N THR A 266 -28.03 -6.82 3.24
CA THR A 266 -26.71 -6.18 3.31
C THR A 266 -26.35 -5.47 2.00
N HIS A 267 -26.77 -6.02 0.86
CA HIS A 267 -26.42 -5.49 -0.46
C HIS A 267 -27.16 -4.17 -0.78
N VAL A 268 -28.39 -4.00 -0.27
CA VAL A 268 -29.16 -2.75 -0.46
C VAL A 268 -28.54 -1.61 0.34
N MET A 269 -28.18 -1.85 1.61
CA MET A 269 -27.54 -0.83 2.44
C MET A 269 -26.14 -0.49 1.96
N ASP A 270 -25.39 -1.47 1.47
CA ASP A 270 -24.07 -1.25 0.87
C ASP A 270 -24.18 -0.49 -0.46
N GLU A 271 -25.19 -0.76 -1.30
CA GLU A 271 -25.44 0.04 -2.51
C GLU A 271 -25.90 1.47 -2.21
N VAL A 272 -26.72 1.67 -1.18
CA VAL A 272 -27.10 3.01 -0.71
C VAL A 272 -25.86 3.74 -0.17
N ALA A 273 -25.03 3.08 0.62
CA ALA A 273 -23.79 3.64 1.15
C ALA A 273 -22.79 3.98 0.02
N LYS A 274 -22.62 3.08 -0.96
CA LYS A 274 -21.81 3.32 -2.18
C LYS A 274 -22.36 4.48 -3.00
N SER A 275 -23.68 4.56 -3.16
CA SER A 275 -24.33 5.65 -3.90
C SER A 275 -24.16 7.00 -3.19
N LEU A 276 -24.28 7.02 -1.86
CA LEU A 276 -24.01 8.20 -1.04
C LEU A 276 -22.53 8.60 -1.09
N ALA A 277 -21.62 7.62 -1.03
CA ALA A 277 -20.18 7.86 -1.14
C ALA A 277 -19.78 8.42 -2.50
N ARG A 278 -20.42 7.98 -3.59
CA ARG A 278 -20.22 8.56 -4.94
C ARG A 278 -20.80 9.97 -5.05
N ALA A 279 -21.95 10.23 -4.43
CA ALA A 279 -22.59 11.55 -4.45
C ALA A 279 -21.87 12.57 -3.57
N PHE A 280 -21.26 12.11 -2.47
CA PHE A 280 -20.50 12.90 -1.52
C PHE A 280 -19.22 12.15 -1.16
N PRO A 281 -18.17 12.23 -2.00
CA PRO A 281 -16.90 11.60 -1.72
C PRO A 281 -16.24 12.34 -0.55
N ALA A 282 -16.64 11.99 0.67
CA ALA A 282 -16.00 12.43 1.90
C ALA A 282 -14.72 11.61 2.10
N SER A 283 -13.79 11.74 1.15
CA SER A 283 -12.44 11.22 1.33
C SER A 283 -11.70 12.17 2.27
N LEU A 284 -11.36 11.64 3.44
CA LEU A 284 -10.51 12.35 4.38
C LEU A 284 -9.05 11.99 4.05
N PRO A 285 -8.18 12.96 3.74
CA PRO A 285 -6.83 12.69 3.27
C PRO A 285 -6.00 11.85 4.26
N HIS A 286 -6.27 11.96 5.55
CA HIS A 286 -5.59 11.16 6.57
C HIS A 286 -5.99 9.67 6.53
N VAL A 287 -7.21 9.33 6.09
CA VAL A 287 -7.65 7.94 5.94
C VAL A 287 -6.95 7.31 4.73
N GLU A 288 -6.85 8.06 3.64
CA GLU A 288 -6.09 7.64 2.46
C GLU A 288 -4.60 7.47 2.77
N LEU A 289 -4.05 8.30 3.66
CA LEU A 289 -2.69 8.15 4.16
C LEU A 289 -2.48 6.87 4.95
N LEU A 290 -3.40 6.56 5.87
CA LEU A 290 -3.35 5.30 6.62
C LEU A 290 -3.43 4.12 5.64
N ALA A 291 -4.34 4.16 4.67
CA ALA A 291 -4.49 3.10 3.69
C ALA A 291 -3.26 2.95 2.77
N GLY A 292 -2.75 4.06 2.22
CA GLY A 292 -1.57 4.07 1.36
C GLY A 292 -0.31 3.64 2.11
N GLY A 293 -0.18 4.06 3.38
CA GLY A 293 0.89 3.65 4.27
C GLY A 293 0.83 2.15 4.61
N LEU A 294 -0.34 1.63 4.97
CA LEU A 294 -0.53 0.20 5.22
C LEU A 294 -0.25 -0.64 3.97
N LEU A 295 -0.67 -0.17 2.80
CA LEU A 295 -0.39 -0.84 1.53
C LEU A 295 1.10 -0.86 1.22
N ALA A 296 1.79 0.29 1.35
CA ALA A 296 3.24 0.37 1.15
C ALA A 296 3.98 -0.51 2.17
N GLN A 297 3.57 -0.51 3.43
CA GLN A 297 4.15 -1.34 4.49
C GLN A 297 4.00 -2.84 4.17
N SER A 298 2.81 -3.29 3.77
CA SER A 298 2.58 -4.68 3.35
C SER A 298 3.41 -5.05 2.13
N THR A 299 3.57 -4.13 1.19
CA THR A 299 4.43 -4.31 0.01
C THR A 299 5.90 -4.48 0.42
N LEU A 300 6.41 -3.62 1.30
CA LEU A 300 7.80 -3.70 1.78
C LEU A 300 8.06 -4.98 2.58
N ARG A 301 7.13 -5.39 3.45
CA ARG A 301 7.23 -6.66 4.18
C ARG A 301 7.32 -7.84 3.23
N PHE A 302 6.53 -7.83 2.15
CA PHE A 302 6.56 -8.86 1.12
C PHE A 302 7.88 -8.86 0.35
N LEU A 303 8.34 -7.71 -0.14
CA LEU A 303 9.55 -7.61 -0.96
C LEU A 303 10.85 -7.88 -0.17
N LEU A 304 10.89 -7.43 1.09
CA LEU A 304 12.07 -7.59 1.95
C LEU A 304 12.01 -8.87 2.78
N GLU A 305 10.92 -9.65 2.69
CA GLU A 305 10.63 -10.83 3.52
C GLU A 305 10.88 -10.55 5.02
N VAL A 306 10.40 -9.40 5.52
CA VAL A 306 10.56 -9.01 6.92
C VAL A 306 9.27 -9.29 7.70
N GLY A 307 9.37 -10.19 8.67
CA GLY A 307 8.25 -10.67 9.46
C GLY A 307 7.27 -11.53 8.64
N ASP A 308 6.16 -11.91 9.25
CA ASP A 308 5.16 -12.73 8.58
C ASP A 308 4.43 -11.94 7.48
N VAL A 309 4.26 -12.51 6.30
CA VAL A 309 3.42 -11.88 5.28
C VAL A 309 1.97 -12.11 5.66
N VAL A 310 1.29 -11.05 6.10
CA VAL A 310 -0.11 -11.13 6.52
C VAL A 310 -1.03 -10.83 5.33
N PRO A 311 -1.82 -11.81 4.84
CA PRO A 311 -2.57 -11.64 3.59
C PRO A 311 -3.75 -10.69 3.69
N PHE A 312 -4.27 -10.43 4.89
CA PHE A 312 -5.37 -9.50 5.07
C PHE A 312 -5.17 -8.69 6.34
N ILE A 313 -5.27 -7.37 6.19
CA ILE A 313 -5.29 -6.40 7.29
C ILE A 313 -6.58 -5.59 7.17
N ALA A 314 -7.36 -5.53 8.23
CA ALA A 314 -8.45 -4.57 8.38
C ALA A 314 -8.13 -3.60 9.50
N MET A 315 -8.40 -2.32 9.29
CA MET A 315 -8.34 -1.30 10.32
C MET A 315 -9.70 -0.61 10.42
N ASN A 316 -10.27 -0.58 11.62
CA ASN A 316 -11.37 0.31 11.94
C ASN A 316 -10.81 1.69 12.25
N VAL A 317 -11.12 2.68 11.41
CA VAL A 317 -10.58 4.04 11.51
C VAL A 317 -11.18 4.79 12.70
N LEU A 318 -12.37 4.37 13.18
CA LEU A 318 -13.04 5.02 14.32
C LEU A 318 -12.45 4.57 15.66
N THR A 319 -12.16 3.27 15.79
CA THR A 319 -11.63 2.68 17.04
C THR A 319 -10.11 2.51 17.01
N MET A 320 -9.48 2.68 15.85
CA MET A 320 -8.07 2.36 15.59
C MET A 320 -7.70 0.90 15.85
N GLU A 321 -8.69 0.02 15.92
CA GLU A 321 -8.47 -1.42 16.05
C GLU A 321 -8.01 -2.00 14.72
N MET A 322 -7.01 -2.88 14.79
CA MET A 322 -6.43 -3.56 13.63
C MET A 322 -6.56 -5.07 13.78
N ASP A 323 -7.22 -5.68 12.80
CA ASP A 323 -7.35 -7.12 12.69
C ASP A 323 -6.48 -7.62 11.53
N SER A 324 -5.91 -8.80 11.73
CA SER A 324 -5.05 -9.42 10.73
C SER A 324 -5.40 -10.90 10.60
N PHE A 325 -5.62 -11.37 9.38
CA PHE A 325 -6.06 -12.74 9.12
C PHE A 325 -5.56 -13.25 7.77
N SER A 326 -5.70 -14.56 7.58
CA SER A 326 -5.35 -15.26 6.35
C SER A 326 -6.50 -16.18 5.97
N PHE A 327 -6.88 -16.17 4.69
CA PHE A 327 -7.86 -17.09 4.15
C PHE A 327 -7.21 -17.96 3.06
N PRO A 328 -7.41 -19.29 3.11
CA PRO A 328 -7.00 -20.14 2.01
C PRO A 328 -7.86 -19.85 0.76
N PRO A 329 -7.38 -20.22 -0.44
CA PRO A 329 -8.19 -20.15 -1.65
C PRO A 329 -9.48 -20.94 -1.51
N HIS A 330 -10.57 -20.42 -2.10
CA HIS A 330 -11.82 -21.16 -2.17
C HIS A 330 -11.64 -22.40 -3.05
N PRO A 331 -11.97 -23.62 -2.57
CA PRO A 331 -11.68 -24.88 -3.29
C PRO A 331 -12.47 -25.02 -4.60
N ALA A 332 -13.60 -24.32 -4.70
CA ALA A 332 -14.40 -24.21 -5.91
C ALA A 332 -14.55 -22.73 -6.29
N CYS A 333 -13.44 -22.05 -6.56
CA CYS A 333 -13.50 -20.64 -6.98
C CYS A 333 -14.24 -20.55 -8.32
N ARG A 334 -15.03 -19.48 -8.52
CA ARG A 334 -15.67 -19.20 -9.83
C ARG A 334 -14.64 -18.97 -10.94
N ASN A 335 -13.44 -18.48 -10.58
CA ASN A 335 -12.36 -18.27 -11.52
C ASN A 335 -11.68 -19.59 -11.89
N GLU A 336 -11.76 -20.01 -13.15
CA GLU A 336 -11.08 -21.21 -13.64
C GLU A 336 -9.56 -21.10 -13.50
N ILE A 337 -8.98 -19.91 -13.70
CA ILE A 337 -7.53 -19.71 -13.60
C ILE A 337 -7.10 -19.80 -12.13
N CYS A 338 -7.88 -19.28 -11.19
CA CYS A 338 -7.58 -19.50 -9.77
C CYS A 338 -7.54 -20.99 -9.44
N ASN A 339 -8.50 -21.78 -9.93
CA ASN A 339 -8.51 -23.23 -9.73
C ASN A 339 -7.29 -23.92 -10.37
N GLN A 340 -6.86 -23.47 -11.55
CA GLN A 340 -5.64 -23.93 -12.20
C GLN A 340 -4.40 -23.61 -11.34
N ARG A 341 -4.26 -22.38 -10.84
CA ARG A 341 -3.15 -21.98 -9.95
C ARG A 341 -3.12 -22.78 -8.64
N GLN A 342 -4.29 -23.07 -8.08
CA GLN A 342 -4.40 -23.94 -6.91
C GLN A 342 -3.93 -25.38 -7.23
N ALA A 343 -4.28 -25.90 -8.41
CA ALA A 343 -3.89 -27.24 -8.83
C ALA A 343 -2.37 -27.35 -9.08
N GLU A 344 -1.73 -26.30 -9.64
CA GLU A 344 -0.27 -26.23 -9.84
C GLU A 344 0.53 -26.36 -8.53
N LEU A 345 -0.06 -26.00 -7.40
CA LEU A 345 0.59 -26.00 -6.08
C LEU A 345 0.24 -27.22 -5.23
N ARG A 346 -0.71 -28.06 -5.65
CA ARG A 346 -0.99 -29.31 -4.95
C ARG A 346 0.16 -30.29 -5.20
N PRO A 347 0.69 -30.96 -4.15
CA PRO A 347 1.68 -32.00 -4.35
C PRO A 347 1.08 -33.10 -5.26
N PRO A 348 1.87 -33.67 -6.20
CA PRO A 348 1.41 -34.79 -7.00
C PRO A 348 1.00 -35.94 -6.07
N GLN A 349 -0.19 -36.50 -6.30
CA GLN A 349 -0.76 -37.60 -5.52
C GLN A 349 -0.01 -38.91 -5.73
#